data_AF-A0A8F4FRG9-F1
#
_entry.id   AF-A0A8F4FRG9-F1
#
_cell.length_a   1.000
_cell.length_b   1.000
_cell.length_c   1.000
_cell.angle_alpha   90.00
_cell.angle_beta   90.00
_cell.angle_gamma   90.00
#
_symmetry.space_group_name_H-M   'P 1'
#
loop_
_entity.id
_entity.type
_entity.pdbx_description
1 polymer ?
#
loop_
_entity_poly.entity_id
_entity_poly.type
_entity_poly.pdbx_seq_one_letter_code
_entity_poly.pdbx_strand_id
1 'polypeptide(L)'
;MTPGPANPAQLSALDGQTKVVTLTVGGNDIGFTDIVKNCAVSLPWDAGCKGDYVHDGRDELSEKIAAVAPKLDKALTDVKAKAPRAKAFLVGYPTVLPETGTGCYPVVPILPADVVYLRAKVKELNAMLQARAAKAGITYVDVATPSIGHDFCAGSAKWVEGLVPTNVAAPVHPNAAGMRATAATVAAKVNQVVTS
;
A
#
# COMPACT_ATOMS: atom_id res chain seq x y z
N MET A 1 -14.12 20.74 -6.92
CA MET A 1 -13.36 20.21 -8.05
C MET A 1 -14.33 19.50 -8.96
N THR A 2 -14.50 19.94 -10.21
CA THR A 2 -15.28 19.21 -11.20
C THR A 2 -14.50 17.96 -11.59
N PRO A 3 -15.08 16.75 -11.57
CA PRO A 3 -14.37 15.58 -12.07
C PRO A 3 -13.91 15.84 -13.51
N GLY A 4 -12.65 15.56 -13.80
CA GLY A 4 -12.15 15.58 -15.17
C GLY A 4 -12.85 14.54 -16.04
N PRO A 5 -12.56 14.49 -17.35
CA PRO A 5 -13.07 13.44 -18.21
C PRO A 5 -12.71 12.05 -17.65
N ALA A 6 -13.55 11.05 -17.91
CA ALA A 6 -13.29 9.69 -17.49
C ALA A 6 -11.94 9.22 -18.08
N ASN A 7 -11.05 8.73 -17.21
CA ASN A 7 -9.78 8.18 -17.67
C ASN A 7 -10.01 6.83 -18.36
N PRO A 8 -9.28 6.53 -19.46
CA PRO A 8 -9.29 5.18 -20.04
C PRO A 8 -8.87 4.11 -19.04
N ALA A 9 -9.29 2.87 -19.28
CA ALA A 9 -8.86 1.73 -18.46
C ALA A 9 -7.33 1.58 -18.56
N GLN A 10 -6.63 1.43 -17.43
CA GLN A 10 -5.16 1.37 -17.41
C GLN A 10 -4.58 0.23 -18.27
N LEU A 11 -5.32 -0.88 -18.40
CA LEU A 11 -4.96 -2.01 -19.28
C LEU A 11 -4.88 -1.63 -20.77
N SER A 12 -5.49 -0.52 -21.20
CA SER A 12 -5.41 -0.07 -22.60
C SER A 12 -4.02 0.46 -22.98
N ALA A 13 -3.15 0.72 -22.00
CA ALA A 13 -1.76 1.08 -22.23
C ALA A 13 -0.86 -0.14 -22.53
N LEU A 14 -1.38 -1.36 -22.35
CA LEU A 14 -0.64 -2.60 -22.56
C LEU A 14 -0.91 -3.19 -23.93
N ASP A 15 0.14 -3.74 -24.53
CA ASP A 15 0.07 -4.44 -25.81
C ASP A 15 1.06 -5.61 -25.87
N GLY A 16 1.06 -6.32 -26.99
CA GLY A 16 1.96 -7.45 -27.22
C GLY A 16 3.45 -7.06 -27.26
N GLN A 17 3.81 -5.79 -27.47
CA GLN A 17 5.19 -5.30 -27.49
C GLN A 17 5.72 -4.91 -26.11
N THR A 18 4.83 -4.70 -25.15
CA THR A 18 5.15 -4.39 -23.76
C THR A 18 6.12 -5.43 -23.20
N LYS A 19 7.21 -4.95 -22.57
CA LYS A 19 8.32 -5.78 -22.06
C LYS A 19 8.35 -5.88 -20.55
N VAL A 20 7.97 -4.81 -19.86
CA VAL A 20 7.97 -4.71 -18.40
C VAL A 20 6.68 -4.04 -17.97
N VAL A 21 6.04 -4.58 -16.94
CA VAL A 21 4.89 -3.98 -16.27
C VAL A 21 5.19 -3.90 -14.78
N THR A 22 5.14 -2.71 -14.20
CA THR A 22 5.15 -2.52 -12.75
C THR A 22 3.79 -2.00 -12.33
N LEU A 23 3.25 -2.50 -11.21
CA LEU A 23 1.95 -2.08 -10.72
C LEU A 23 1.88 -2.15 -9.20
N THR A 24 1.22 -1.16 -8.59
CA THR A 24 0.78 -1.16 -7.19
C THR A 24 -0.72 -0.88 -7.18
N VAL A 25 -1.51 -1.81 -6.67
CA VAL A 25 -2.98 -1.74 -6.66
C VAL A 25 -3.55 -2.39 -5.39
N GLY A 26 -4.82 -2.15 -5.09
CA GLY A 26 -5.56 -2.78 -4.00
C GLY A 26 -5.72 -1.91 -2.74
N GLY A 27 -4.86 -0.93 -2.51
CA GLY A 27 -5.00 -0.01 -1.36
C GLY A 27 -6.27 0.83 -1.41
N ASN A 28 -6.67 1.28 -2.60
CA ASN A 28 -7.94 2.00 -2.77
C ASN A 28 -9.13 1.07 -2.58
N ASP A 29 -9.05 -0.19 -3.02
CA ASP A 29 -10.13 -1.17 -2.91
C ASP A 29 -10.47 -1.54 -1.46
N ILE A 30 -9.52 -1.42 -0.53
CA ILE A 30 -9.78 -1.59 0.92
C ILE A 30 -10.26 -0.29 1.59
N GLY A 31 -10.25 0.84 0.88
CA GLY A 31 -10.61 2.14 1.44
C GLY A 31 -9.52 2.76 2.33
N PHE A 32 -8.23 2.55 2.02
CA PHE A 32 -7.11 2.94 2.88
C PHE A 32 -7.19 4.39 3.41
N THR A 33 -7.50 5.37 2.54
CA THR A 33 -7.62 6.76 2.94
C THR A 33 -8.75 6.99 3.96
N ASP A 34 -9.87 6.30 3.82
CA ASP A 34 -10.99 6.43 4.76
C ASP A 34 -10.68 5.76 6.09
N ILE A 35 -9.92 4.66 6.07
CA ILE A 35 -9.41 4.02 7.28
C ILE A 35 -8.53 5.00 8.06
N VAL A 36 -7.56 5.63 7.38
CA VAL A 36 -6.65 6.56 8.06
C VAL A 36 -7.40 7.78 8.60
N LYS A 37 -8.41 8.30 7.89
CA LYS A 37 -9.28 9.37 8.40
C LYS A 37 -10.09 8.93 9.62
N ASN A 38 -10.70 7.74 9.60
CA ASN A 38 -11.50 7.22 10.71
C ASN A 38 -10.66 7.02 11.98
N CYS A 39 -9.39 6.64 11.81
CA CYS A 39 -8.46 6.42 12.91
C CYS A 39 -7.73 7.69 13.38
N ALA A 40 -8.00 8.84 12.76
CA ALA A 40 -7.46 10.12 13.16
C ALA A 40 -8.27 10.69 14.33
N VAL A 41 -7.65 10.80 15.50
CA VAL A 41 -8.29 11.28 16.73
C VAL A 41 -7.75 12.65 17.15
N SER A 42 -8.56 13.43 17.86
CA SER A 42 -8.15 14.75 18.37
C SER A 42 -7.75 14.71 19.84
N LEU A 43 -8.24 13.72 20.61
CA LEU A 43 -8.07 13.66 22.05
C LEU A 43 -7.45 12.31 22.45
N PRO A 44 -6.56 12.28 23.46
CA PRO A 44 -5.87 11.06 23.87
C PRO A 44 -6.80 10.04 24.57
N TRP A 45 -8.01 10.46 24.95
CA TRP A 45 -9.03 9.63 25.59
C TRP A 45 -10.14 9.18 24.61
N ASP A 46 -9.99 9.45 23.31
CA ASP A 46 -10.86 8.84 22.31
C ASP A 46 -10.74 7.31 22.35
N ALA A 47 -11.79 6.60 21.94
CA ALA A 47 -11.81 5.13 21.98
C ALA A 47 -10.87 4.46 20.95
N GLY A 48 -10.37 5.24 19.99
CA GLY A 48 -9.67 4.74 18.81
C GLY A 48 -10.64 4.13 17.79
N CYS A 49 -10.11 3.72 16.63
CA CYS A 49 -10.93 3.18 15.53
C CYS A 49 -11.00 1.66 15.52
N LYS A 50 -10.17 0.95 16.27
CA LYS A 50 -10.16 -0.52 16.24
C LYS A 50 -11.54 -1.11 16.53
N GLY A 51 -12.29 -0.53 17.46
CA GLY A 51 -13.65 -0.97 17.79
C GLY A 51 -14.65 -0.84 16.64
N ASP A 52 -14.44 0.12 15.73
CA ASP A 52 -15.29 0.33 14.56
C ASP A 52 -15.11 -0.77 13.50
N TYR A 53 -13.96 -1.45 13.50
CA TYR A 53 -13.63 -2.50 12.53
C TYR A 53 -13.64 -3.90 13.13
N VAL A 54 -13.45 -4.01 14.45
CA VAL A 54 -13.38 -5.30 15.17
C VAL A 54 -14.49 -5.35 16.19
N HIS A 55 -15.61 -5.92 15.76
CA HIS A 55 -16.80 -6.12 16.60
C HIS A 55 -17.53 -7.39 16.13
N ASP A 56 -18.40 -7.93 17.00
CA ASP A 56 -19.22 -9.11 16.72
C ASP A 56 -18.43 -10.35 16.22
N GLY A 57 -17.19 -10.49 16.69
CA GLY A 57 -16.28 -11.58 16.31
C GLY A 57 -15.69 -11.47 14.90
N ARG A 58 -15.87 -10.34 14.22
CA ARG A 58 -15.36 -10.07 12.86
C ARG A 58 -14.23 -9.05 12.87
N ASP A 59 -13.46 -9.03 11.79
CA ASP A 59 -12.47 -7.99 11.49
C ASP A 59 -12.74 -7.48 10.06
N GLU A 60 -13.47 -6.37 9.97
CA GLU A 60 -13.94 -5.85 8.68
C GLU A 60 -12.79 -5.46 7.75
N LEU A 61 -11.64 -5.06 8.28
CA LEU A 61 -10.47 -4.73 7.44
C LEU A 61 -9.83 -5.98 6.86
N SER A 62 -9.73 -7.07 7.62
CA SER A 62 -9.34 -8.38 7.09
C SER A 62 -10.30 -8.88 6.02
N GLU A 63 -11.61 -8.73 6.23
CA GLU A 63 -12.62 -9.10 5.25
C GLU A 63 -12.50 -8.28 3.96
N LYS A 64 -12.28 -6.97 4.06
CA LYS A 64 -12.01 -6.09 2.90
C LYS A 64 -10.75 -6.54 2.16
N ILE A 65 -9.65 -6.81 2.85
CA ILE A 65 -8.40 -7.31 2.25
C ILE A 65 -8.66 -8.64 1.50
N ALA A 66 -9.39 -9.56 2.11
CA ALA A 66 -9.76 -10.83 1.49
C ALA A 66 -10.64 -10.63 0.25
N ALA A 67 -11.57 -9.68 0.27
CA ALA A 67 -12.43 -9.34 -0.85
C ALA A 67 -11.69 -8.71 -2.04
N VAL A 68 -10.52 -8.10 -1.83
CA VAL A 68 -9.66 -7.58 -2.92
C VAL A 68 -8.95 -8.70 -3.68
N ALA A 69 -8.63 -9.81 -3.02
CA ALA A 69 -7.89 -10.92 -3.63
C ALA A 69 -8.44 -11.41 -4.99
N PRO A 70 -9.74 -11.70 -5.18
CA PRO A 70 -10.26 -12.12 -6.49
C PRO A 70 -10.18 -11.01 -7.54
N LYS A 71 -10.31 -9.73 -7.18
CA LYS A 71 -10.13 -8.60 -8.10
C LYS A 71 -8.68 -8.49 -8.56
N LEU A 72 -7.74 -8.67 -7.64
CA LEU A 72 -6.32 -8.71 -7.95
C LEU A 72 -5.99 -9.90 -8.85
N ASP A 73 -6.47 -11.10 -8.55
CA ASP A 73 -6.30 -12.29 -9.41
C ASP A 73 -6.74 -11.97 -10.85
N LYS A 74 -7.92 -11.34 -11.03
CA LYS A 74 -8.40 -10.91 -12.34
C LYS A 74 -7.47 -9.90 -13.01
N ALA A 75 -7.06 -8.84 -12.29
CA ALA A 75 -6.19 -7.80 -12.85
C ALA A 75 -4.83 -8.38 -13.31
N LEU A 76 -4.24 -9.29 -12.52
CA LEU A 76 -2.99 -9.97 -12.87
C LEU A 76 -3.16 -10.89 -14.09
N THR A 77 -4.29 -11.61 -14.20
CA THR A 77 -4.63 -12.37 -15.40
C THR A 77 -4.77 -11.48 -16.64
N ASP A 78 -5.46 -10.35 -16.51
CA ASP A 78 -5.68 -9.42 -17.62
C ASP A 78 -4.35 -8.79 -18.10
N VAL A 79 -3.45 -8.44 -17.17
CA VAL A 79 -2.09 -7.95 -17.50
C VAL A 79 -1.34 -8.99 -18.34
N LYS A 80 -1.34 -10.26 -17.92
CA LYS A 80 -0.67 -11.35 -18.66
C LYS A 80 -1.31 -11.57 -20.03
N ALA A 81 -2.64 -11.47 -20.13
CA ALA A 81 -3.33 -11.64 -21.40
C ALA A 81 -3.03 -10.51 -22.39
N LYS A 82 -2.94 -9.25 -21.92
CA LYS A 82 -2.64 -8.08 -22.76
C LYS A 82 -1.17 -7.96 -23.14
N ALA A 83 -0.27 -8.33 -22.23
CA ALA A 83 1.17 -8.24 -22.41
C ALA A 83 1.84 -9.61 -22.19
N PRO A 84 1.57 -10.63 -23.04
CA PRO A 84 2.00 -12.01 -22.80
C PRO A 84 3.52 -12.22 -22.81
N ARG A 85 4.28 -11.25 -23.34
CA ARG A 85 5.75 -11.28 -23.37
C ARG A 85 6.39 -10.42 -22.27
N ALA A 86 5.60 -9.72 -21.46
CA ALA A 86 6.13 -8.84 -20.44
C ALA A 86 6.53 -9.60 -19.17
N LYS A 87 7.60 -9.15 -18.52
CA LYS A 87 7.86 -9.46 -17.12
C LYS A 87 7.04 -8.49 -16.26
N ALA A 88 6.15 -9.03 -15.44
CA ALA A 88 5.28 -8.23 -14.58
C ALA A 88 5.77 -8.26 -13.12
N PHE A 89 5.63 -7.13 -12.44
CA PHE A 89 6.12 -6.88 -11.09
C PHE A 89 5.02 -6.22 -10.24
N LEU A 90 4.44 -6.96 -9.30
CA LEU A 90 3.49 -6.42 -8.33
C LEU A 90 4.28 -5.82 -7.16
N VAL A 91 4.26 -4.51 -7.06
CA VAL A 91 4.98 -3.75 -6.03
C VAL A 91 4.07 -3.57 -4.82
N GLY A 92 4.55 -3.97 -3.64
CA GLY A 92 3.83 -3.82 -2.38
C GLY A 92 3.71 -2.37 -1.90
N TYR A 93 3.23 -2.21 -0.68
CA TYR A 93 3.16 -0.92 0.02
C TYR A 93 4.28 -0.81 1.06
N PRO A 94 4.85 0.40 1.28
CA PRO A 94 5.82 0.61 2.35
C PRO A 94 5.15 0.46 3.73
N THR A 95 5.96 0.30 4.77
CA THR A 95 5.53 0.48 6.15
C THR A 95 5.08 1.93 6.36
N VAL A 96 3.86 2.10 6.88
CA VAL A 96 3.29 3.41 7.20
C VAL A 96 3.29 3.71 8.69
N LEU A 97 3.42 2.69 9.53
CA LEU A 97 3.53 2.77 10.98
C LEU A 97 4.84 2.14 11.44
N PRO A 98 5.39 2.54 12.61
CA PRO A 98 6.62 1.96 13.16
C PRO A 98 6.56 0.44 13.19
N GLU A 99 7.67 -0.28 13.07
CA GLU A 99 7.65 -1.75 13.13
C GLU A 99 7.37 -2.27 14.55
N THR A 100 7.77 -1.50 15.56
CA THR A 100 7.59 -1.77 16.99
C THR A 100 7.07 -0.51 17.72
N GLY A 101 6.59 -0.66 18.96
CA GLY A 101 6.09 0.46 19.76
C GLY A 101 4.68 0.94 19.40
N THR A 102 4.30 2.09 19.96
CA THR A 102 2.92 2.61 20.04
C THR A 102 2.64 3.81 19.13
N GLY A 103 3.54 4.14 18.20
CA GLY A 103 3.42 5.32 17.35
C GLY A 103 3.97 6.58 17.99
N CYS A 104 3.48 7.74 17.54
CA CYS A 104 4.03 9.06 17.87
C CYS A 104 2.92 10.10 18.09
N TYR A 105 1.79 9.69 18.69
CA TYR A 105 0.75 10.61 19.11
C TYR A 105 1.32 11.73 20.01
N PRO A 106 0.95 13.01 19.82
CA PRO A 106 -0.07 13.52 18.89
C PRO A 106 0.46 13.94 17.50
N VAL A 107 1.75 13.74 17.20
CA VAL A 107 2.33 14.15 15.90
C VAL A 107 1.64 13.45 14.74
N VAL A 108 1.43 12.14 14.89
CA VAL A 108 0.50 11.37 14.07
C VAL A 108 -0.71 11.06 14.94
N PRO A 109 -1.91 11.55 14.60
CA PRO A 109 -3.09 11.50 15.46
C PRO A 109 -3.75 10.11 15.47
N ILE A 110 -2.97 9.05 15.66
CA ILE A 110 -3.45 7.66 15.75
C ILE A 110 -3.09 7.15 17.15
N LEU A 111 -4.07 6.58 17.86
CA LEU A 111 -3.85 6.11 19.22
C LEU A 111 -2.95 4.87 19.26
N PRO A 112 -2.18 4.68 20.35
CA PRO A 112 -1.36 3.49 20.58
C PRO A 112 -2.01 2.15 20.27
N ALA A 113 -3.29 1.98 20.66
CA ALA A 113 -4.04 0.74 20.46
C ALA A 113 -4.34 0.48 18.97
N ASP A 114 -4.59 1.53 18.19
CA ASP A 114 -4.86 1.45 16.76
C ASP A 114 -3.58 1.22 15.96
N VAL A 115 -2.44 1.75 16.40
CA VAL A 115 -1.15 1.59 15.70
C VAL A 115 -0.79 0.11 15.53
N VAL A 116 -0.92 -0.69 16.59
CA VAL A 116 -0.60 -2.13 16.51
C VAL A 116 -1.55 -2.85 15.56
N TYR A 117 -2.85 -2.53 15.62
CA TYR A 117 -3.88 -3.12 14.76
C TYR A 117 -3.66 -2.74 13.29
N LEU A 118 -3.54 -1.46 12.98
CA LEU A 118 -3.37 -0.95 11.61
C LEU A 118 -2.04 -1.42 11.00
N ARG A 119 -0.95 -1.50 11.78
CA ARG A 119 0.31 -2.11 11.33
C ARG A 119 0.10 -3.55 10.88
N ALA A 120 -0.65 -4.34 11.65
CA ALA A 120 -0.98 -5.71 11.28
C ALA A 120 -1.79 -5.77 9.99
N LYS A 121 -2.76 -4.86 9.78
CA LYS A 121 -3.55 -4.80 8.53
C LYS A 121 -2.71 -4.42 7.30
N VAL A 122 -1.71 -3.53 7.45
CA VAL A 122 -0.78 -3.19 6.35
C VAL A 122 0.09 -4.41 5.99
N LYS A 123 0.57 -5.15 6.99
CA LYS A 123 1.30 -6.41 6.77
C LYS A 123 0.42 -7.46 6.10
N GLU A 124 -0.84 -7.59 6.52
CA GLU A 124 -1.81 -8.50 5.93
C GLU A 124 -2.11 -8.17 4.48
N LEU A 125 -2.27 -6.89 4.13
CA LEU A 125 -2.42 -6.44 2.75
C LEU A 125 -1.21 -6.85 1.91
N ASN A 126 0.01 -6.55 2.35
CA ASN A 126 1.23 -6.92 1.64
C ASN A 126 1.39 -8.45 1.49
N ALA A 127 1.06 -9.22 2.53
CA ALA A 127 1.08 -10.67 2.47
C ALA A 127 0.05 -11.21 1.44
N MET A 128 -1.15 -10.63 1.39
CA MET A 128 -2.15 -10.96 0.38
C MET A 128 -1.63 -10.65 -1.03
N LEU A 129 -1.07 -9.46 -1.27
CA LEU A 129 -0.47 -9.08 -2.56
C LEU A 129 0.62 -10.07 -2.98
N GLN A 130 1.54 -10.40 -2.07
CA GLN A 130 2.63 -11.34 -2.32
C GLN A 130 2.10 -12.74 -2.69
N ALA A 131 1.11 -13.25 -1.96
CA ALA A 131 0.50 -14.56 -2.22
C ALA A 131 -0.19 -14.60 -3.60
N ARG A 132 -0.91 -13.54 -3.99
CA ARG A 132 -1.58 -13.48 -5.30
C ARG A 132 -0.59 -13.31 -6.45
N ALA A 133 0.47 -12.52 -6.28
CA ALA A 133 1.56 -12.43 -7.24
C ALA A 133 2.20 -13.80 -7.48
N ALA A 134 2.53 -14.52 -6.40
CA ALA A 134 3.10 -15.88 -6.49
C ALA A 134 2.16 -16.84 -7.23
N LYS A 135 0.86 -16.84 -6.89
CA LYS A 135 -0.17 -17.65 -7.58
C LYS A 135 -0.27 -17.33 -9.08
N ALA A 136 -0.12 -16.05 -9.46
CA ALA A 136 -0.18 -15.62 -10.86
C ALA A 136 1.13 -15.85 -11.64
N GLY A 137 2.22 -16.24 -10.97
CA GLY A 137 3.56 -16.29 -11.56
C GLY A 137 4.11 -14.90 -11.91
N ILE A 138 3.76 -13.90 -11.11
CA ILE A 138 4.22 -12.51 -11.23
C ILE A 138 5.20 -12.23 -10.09
N THR A 139 6.26 -11.48 -10.38
CA THR A 139 7.27 -11.15 -9.36
C THR A 139 6.69 -10.15 -8.36
N TYR A 140 6.71 -10.49 -7.07
CA TYR A 140 6.42 -9.52 -6.01
C TYR A 140 7.67 -8.67 -5.71
N VAL A 141 7.49 -7.36 -5.58
CA VAL A 141 8.54 -6.43 -5.15
C VAL A 141 8.23 -5.96 -3.74
N ASP A 142 9.01 -6.43 -2.78
CA ASP A 142 8.91 -6.01 -1.38
C ASP A 142 9.56 -4.63 -1.17
N VAL A 143 8.72 -3.63 -0.94
CA VAL A 143 9.13 -2.27 -0.56
C VAL A 143 8.88 -1.98 0.92
N ALA A 144 8.30 -2.92 1.67
CA ALA A 144 8.00 -2.77 3.08
C ALA A 144 9.26 -3.00 3.94
N THR A 145 10.03 -4.05 3.65
CA THR A 145 11.29 -4.32 4.38
C THR A 145 12.27 -3.14 4.34
N PRO A 146 12.61 -2.55 3.16
CA PRO A 146 13.53 -1.41 3.13
C PRO A 146 12.96 -0.13 3.76
N SER A 147 11.64 -0.02 3.96
CA SER A 147 11.02 1.18 4.55
C SER A 147 10.90 1.14 6.07
N ILE A 148 11.29 0.05 6.73
CA ILE A 148 11.29 -0.03 8.19
C ILE A 148 12.14 1.11 8.77
N GLY A 149 11.58 1.87 9.71
CA GLY A 149 12.21 3.06 10.29
C GLY A 149 12.01 4.35 9.48
N HIS A 150 11.24 4.29 8.39
CA HIS A 150 10.87 5.42 7.55
C HIS A 150 9.35 5.65 7.47
N ASP A 151 8.62 5.21 8.49
CA ASP A 151 7.17 5.36 8.65
C ASP A 151 6.75 6.80 9.04
N PHE A 152 5.45 7.02 9.29
CA PHE A 152 4.91 8.35 9.64
C PHE A 152 5.59 8.99 10.86
N CYS A 153 6.14 8.19 11.77
CA CYS A 153 6.76 8.65 13.02
C CYS A 153 8.27 8.91 12.91
N ALA A 154 8.87 8.70 11.74
CA ALA A 154 10.32 8.81 11.55
C ALA A 154 10.84 10.26 11.42
N GLY A 155 10.04 11.28 11.77
CA GLY A 155 10.46 12.68 11.73
C GLY A 155 10.91 13.12 10.33
N SER A 156 12.18 13.57 10.21
CA SER A 156 12.79 13.96 8.92
C SER A 156 13.21 12.76 8.07
N ALA A 157 13.35 11.57 8.66
CA ALA A 157 13.70 10.34 7.94
C ALA A 157 12.50 9.67 7.28
N LYS A 158 11.27 10.14 7.50
CA LYS A 158 10.06 9.53 6.95
C LYS A 158 10.09 9.45 5.42
N TRP A 159 9.61 8.34 4.88
CA TRP A 159 9.38 8.11 3.46
C TRP A 159 7.92 8.28 3.07
N VAL A 160 7.02 8.23 4.04
CA VAL A 160 5.58 8.43 3.87
C VAL A 160 5.12 9.58 4.75
N GLU A 161 4.34 10.50 4.19
CA GLU A 161 3.80 11.64 4.93
C GLU A 161 2.59 11.24 5.78
N GLY A 162 2.44 11.86 6.95
CA GLY A 162 1.26 11.69 7.80
C GLY A 162 0.02 12.41 7.26
N LEU A 163 -1.03 12.44 8.07
CA LEU A 163 -2.29 13.14 7.77
C LEU A 163 -2.15 14.66 7.73
N VAL A 164 -1.34 15.21 8.65
CA VAL A 164 -1.07 16.64 8.71
C VAL A 164 -0.03 16.97 7.64
N PRO A 165 -0.35 17.82 6.65
CA PRO A 165 0.57 18.13 5.57
C PRO A 165 1.85 18.79 6.10
N THR A 166 3.00 18.11 5.96
CA THR A 166 4.33 18.69 6.22
C THR A 166 5.20 18.76 4.96
N ASN A 167 4.63 18.39 3.83
CA ASN A 167 5.30 18.26 2.54
C ASN A 167 4.28 18.52 1.41
N VAL A 168 4.77 18.69 0.18
CA VAL A 168 3.95 18.79 -1.05
C VAL A 168 3.31 17.45 -1.45
N ALA A 169 3.85 16.34 -0.96
CA ALA A 169 3.26 15.03 -1.17
C ALA A 169 1.85 14.97 -0.55
N ALA A 170 0.95 14.26 -1.22
CA ALA A 170 -0.40 14.07 -0.73
C ALA A 170 -0.35 13.40 0.67
N PRO A 171 -1.24 13.77 1.61
CA PRO A 171 -1.33 13.10 2.90
C PRO A 171 -1.39 11.59 2.73
N VAL A 172 -0.73 10.84 3.63
CA VAL A 172 -0.66 9.37 3.63
C VAL A 172 0.03 8.73 2.41
N HIS A 173 0.78 9.51 1.62
CA HIS A 173 1.52 9.01 0.45
C HIS A 173 3.05 9.14 0.63
N PRO A 174 3.84 8.37 -0.14
CA PRO A 174 5.29 8.52 -0.15
C PRO A 174 5.71 9.95 -0.55
N ASN A 175 6.69 10.50 0.15
CA ASN A 175 7.36 11.73 -0.26
C ASN A 175 8.46 11.45 -1.29
N ALA A 176 9.20 12.48 -1.70
CA ALA A 176 10.27 12.33 -2.68
C ALA A 176 11.36 11.33 -2.27
N ALA A 177 11.69 11.21 -0.97
CA ALA A 177 12.63 10.22 -0.49
C ALA A 177 12.06 8.79 -0.60
N GLY A 178 10.80 8.60 -0.18
CA GLY A 178 10.10 7.32 -0.31
C GLY A 178 9.91 6.87 -1.76
N MET A 179 9.59 7.80 -2.67
CA MET A 179 9.50 7.51 -4.10
C MET A 179 10.85 7.11 -4.71
N ARG A 180 11.95 7.76 -4.31
CA ARG A 180 13.30 7.38 -4.73
C ARG A 180 13.69 5.99 -4.23
N ALA A 181 13.43 5.68 -2.97
CA ALA A 181 13.71 4.38 -2.40
C ALA A 181 12.90 3.27 -3.10
N THR A 182 11.59 3.50 -3.28
CA THR A 182 10.70 2.59 -4.02
C THR A 182 11.21 2.35 -5.44
N ALA A 183 11.58 3.42 -6.17
CA ALA A 183 12.12 3.30 -7.52
C ALA A 183 13.41 2.48 -7.56
N ALA A 184 14.32 2.69 -6.60
CA ALA A 184 15.55 1.92 -6.49
C ALA A 184 15.28 0.42 -6.24
N THR A 185 14.38 0.09 -5.32
CA THR A 185 13.97 -1.30 -5.03
C THR A 185 13.34 -1.98 -6.25
N VAL A 186 12.44 -1.27 -6.95
CA VAL A 186 11.80 -1.76 -8.17
C VAL A 186 12.84 -1.96 -9.28
N ALA A 187 13.70 -0.98 -9.54
CA ALA A 187 14.73 -1.07 -10.57
C ALA A 187 15.70 -2.24 -10.31
N ALA A 188 16.14 -2.42 -9.06
CA ALA A 188 16.99 -3.55 -8.67
C ALA A 188 16.31 -4.90 -8.97
N LYS A 189 15.02 -5.03 -8.65
CA LYS A 189 14.27 -6.27 -8.91
C LYS A 189 14.02 -6.50 -10.40
N VAL A 190 13.72 -5.45 -11.16
CA VAL A 190 13.56 -5.52 -12.62
C VAL A 190 14.86 -5.97 -13.27
N ASN A 191 15.99 -5.34 -12.92
CA ASN A 191 17.30 -5.71 -13.45
C ASN A 191 17.61 -7.18 -13.14
N GLN A 192 17.42 -7.60 -11.88
CA GLN A 192 17.62 -9.00 -11.49
C GLN A 192 16.84 -9.97 -12.40
N VAL A 193 15.55 -9.73 -12.64
CA VAL A 193 14.67 -10.68 -13.36
C VAL A 193 14.83 -10.59 -14.89
N VAL A 194 15.18 -9.42 -15.43
CA VAL A 194 15.31 -9.23 -16.88
C VAL A 194 16.67 -9.70 -17.39
N THR A 195 17.72 -9.70 -16.56
CA THR A 195 19.05 -10.20 -16.94
C THR A 195 19.30 -11.67 -16.54
N SER A 196 18.33 -12.32 -15.88
CA SER A 196 18.35 -13.76 -15.56
C SER A 196 17.79 -14.57 -16.73
#